data_AF-A0A8H4XSC7-F1
#
_entry.id   AF-A0A8H4XSC7-F1
#
_cell.length_a   1.000
_cell.length_b   1.000
_cell.length_c   1.000
_cell.angle_alpha   90.00
_cell.angle_beta   90.00
_cell.angle_gamma   90.00
#
_symmetry.space_group_name_H-M   'P 1'
#
loop_
_entity.id
_entity.type
_entity.pdbx_description
1 polymer ?
#
loop_
_entity_poly.entity_id
_entity_poly.type
_entity_poly.pdbx_seq_one_letter_code
_entity_poly.pdbx_strand_id
1 'polypeptide(L)'
;MKNTFAICALMAATVSAHMQMSSPYPIRSPLNPNGDESKKDYSYTSPLDASGSNFPCKGYQTDAFVSVATYTAGNEYGMSLSGSATHGGGSCQLSLSYDTGKTFTVIQSMEGGCPLTSSYNFTIPSDAPSVHALLAWTWFNKI
;
A
#
# COMPACT_ATOMS: atom_id res chain seq x y z
N MET A 1 -46.63 28.85 -17.92
CA MET A 1 -45.91 28.04 -16.92
C MET A 1 -44.77 27.34 -17.63
N LYS A 2 -43.51 27.75 -17.43
CA LYS A 2 -42.33 27.11 -18.01
C LYS A 2 -41.54 26.49 -16.86
N ASN A 3 -41.64 25.17 -16.71
CA ASN A 3 -40.84 24.43 -15.73
C ASN A 3 -39.46 24.16 -16.32
N THR A 4 -38.46 24.88 -15.82
CA THR A 4 -37.05 24.59 -16.09
C THR A 4 -36.60 23.50 -15.12
N PHE A 5 -36.42 22.27 -15.60
CA PHE A 5 -35.75 21.22 -14.82
C PHE A 5 -34.24 21.47 -14.87
N ALA A 6 -33.65 21.90 -13.75
CA ALA A 6 -32.21 21.95 -13.58
C ALA A 6 -31.72 20.55 -13.17
N ILE A 7 -31.05 19.85 -14.08
CA ILE A 7 -30.34 18.60 -13.76
C ILE A 7 -29.00 19.00 -13.13
N CYS A 8 -28.91 18.92 -11.80
CA CYS A 8 -27.62 18.93 -11.11
C CYS A 8 -26.89 17.63 -11.43
N ALA A 9 -25.97 17.67 -12.39
CA ALA A 9 -25.01 16.61 -12.60
C ALA A 9 -24.09 16.52 -11.37
N LEU A 10 -24.29 15.47 -10.56
CA LEU A 10 -23.40 15.13 -9.46
C LEU A 10 -22.09 14.63 -10.09
N MET A 11 -21.09 15.50 -10.23
CA MET A 11 -19.72 15.07 -10.52
C MET A 11 -19.20 14.34 -9.29
N ALA A 12 -19.35 13.02 -9.25
CA ALA A 12 -18.59 12.18 -8.34
C ALA A 12 -17.12 12.27 -8.77
N ALA A 13 -16.35 13.14 -8.12
CA ALA A 13 -14.93 13.25 -8.39
C ALA A 13 -14.25 11.97 -7.88
N THR A 14 -13.99 11.03 -8.78
CA THR A 14 -13.12 9.89 -8.49
C THR A 14 -11.69 10.40 -8.45
N VAL A 15 -11.28 10.96 -7.31
CA VAL A 15 -9.88 11.32 -7.08
C VAL A 15 -9.12 10.03 -6.80
N SER A 16 -8.34 9.56 -7.78
CA SER A 16 -7.54 8.35 -7.61
C SER A 16 -6.26 8.69 -6.84
N ALA A 17 -6.03 7.98 -5.74
CA ALA A 17 -4.79 8.00 -4.98
C ALA A 17 -3.68 7.29 -5.73
N HIS A 18 -2.51 7.93 -5.84
CA HIS A 18 -1.42 7.44 -6.67
C HIS A 18 -0.11 7.42 -5.88
N MET A 19 -0.04 6.53 -4.90
CA MET A 19 1.15 6.29 -4.08
C MET A 19 1.44 4.79 -4.00
N GLN A 20 2.71 4.42 -3.90
CA GLN A 20 3.17 3.05 -3.73
C GLN A 20 4.36 3.00 -2.76
N MET A 21 4.63 1.82 -2.21
CA MET A 21 5.89 1.57 -1.52
C MET A 21 7.02 1.43 -2.54
N SER A 22 8.12 2.17 -2.35
CA SER A 22 9.33 2.11 -3.18
C SER A 22 10.49 1.42 -2.48
N SER A 23 10.44 1.29 -1.14
CA SER A 23 11.36 0.47 -0.37
C SER A 23 10.68 -0.03 0.91
N PRO A 24 10.68 -1.35 1.19
CA PRO A 24 11.09 -2.42 0.29
C PRO A 24 10.19 -2.50 -0.97
N TYR A 25 10.68 -3.07 -2.07
CA TYR A 25 9.87 -3.16 -3.30
C TYR A 25 8.71 -4.15 -3.15
N PRO A 26 7.45 -3.76 -3.39
CA PRO A 26 6.32 -4.69 -3.30
C PRO A 26 6.32 -5.72 -4.45
N ILE A 27 5.53 -6.79 -4.31
CA ILE A 27 5.39 -7.85 -5.31
C ILE A 27 4.93 -7.25 -6.64
N ARG A 28 5.60 -7.56 -7.77
CA ARG A 28 5.37 -6.95 -9.10
C ARG A 28 5.66 -5.44 -9.18
N SER A 29 6.40 -4.86 -8.23
CA SER A 29 6.75 -3.44 -8.30
C SER A 29 7.45 -3.12 -9.63
N PRO A 30 7.01 -2.08 -10.36
CA PRO A 30 7.68 -1.63 -11.57
C PRO A 30 9.06 -1.02 -11.26
N LEU A 31 9.31 -0.68 -10.00
CA LEU A 31 10.55 -0.08 -9.51
C LEU A 31 11.63 -1.11 -9.17
N ASN A 32 11.29 -2.39 -9.05
CA ASN A 32 12.26 -3.43 -8.73
C ASN A 32 13.12 -3.76 -9.97
N PRO A 33 14.43 -3.42 -9.99
CA PRO A 33 15.29 -3.70 -11.14
C PRO A 33 15.59 -5.20 -11.30
N ASN A 34 15.39 -5.98 -10.24
CA ASN A 34 15.60 -7.42 -10.21
C ASN A 34 14.27 -8.20 -10.25
N GLY A 35 13.15 -7.52 -10.52
CA GLY A 35 11.83 -8.13 -10.64
C GLY A 35 11.64 -8.84 -11.98
N ASP A 36 10.64 -9.73 -12.04
CA ASP A 36 10.19 -10.34 -13.30
C ASP A 36 9.54 -9.26 -14.19
N GLU A 37 10.26 -8.83 -15.23
CA GLU A 37 9.80 -7.79 -16.17
C GLU A 37 8.43 -8.11 -16.79
N SER A 38 8.12 -9.38 -17.03
CA SER A 38 6.84 -9.78 -17.63
C SER A 38 5.63 -9.60 -16.70
N LYS A 39 5.88 -9.42 -15.40
CA LYS A 39 4.84 -9.30 -14.37
C LYS A 39 4.73 -7.92 -13.76
N LYS A 40 5.60 -6.98 -14.10
CA LYS A 40 5.58 -5.62 -13.51
C LYS A 40 4.21 -4.97 -13.71
N ASP A 41 3.61 -4.52 -12.61
CA ASP A 41 2.39 -3.71 -12.65
C ASP A 41 2.79 -2.23 -12.69
N TYR A 42 2.81 -1.64 -13.89
CA TYR A 42 3.10 -0.22 -14.08
C TYR A 42 2.01 0.72 -13.55
N SER A 43 0.85 0.18 -13.15
CA SER A 43 -0.24 0.91 -12.50
C SER A 43 -0.22 0.75 -10.98
N TYR A 44 0.93 0.37 -10.40
CA TYR A 44 1.06 0.01 -8.98
C TYR A 44 0.54 1.07 -8.01
N THR A 45 0.69 2.35 -8.38
CA THR A 45 0.25 3.49 -7.58
C THR A 45 -1.27 3.56 -7.41
N SER A 46 -2.04 2.92 -8.29
CA SER A 46 -3.50 2.89 -8.22
C SER A 46 -3.99 2.20 -6.94
N PRO A 47 -5.13 2.62 -6.36
CA PRO A 47 -5.67 1.99 -5.17
C PRO A 47 -6.13 0.55 -5.44
N LEU A 48 -6.57 -0.14 -4.39
CA LEU A 48 -7.33 -1.37 -4.55
C LEU A 48 -8.64 -1.10 -5.29
N ASP A 49 -9.15 -2.12 -5.96
CA ASP A 49 -10.44 -2.05 -6.63
C ASP A 49 -11.55 -1.88 -5.58
N ALA A 50 -12.51 -0.99 -5.84
CA ALA A 50 -13.59 -0.70 -4.90
C ALA A 50 -14.49 -1.91 -4.59
N SER A 51 -14.52 -2.91 -5.48
CA SER A 51 -15.19 -4.20 -5.23
C SER A 51 -14.45 -5.10 -4.24
N GLY A 52 -13.19 -4.80 -3.93
CA GLY A 52 -12.30 -5.65 -3.13
C GLY A 52 -11.77 -6.88 -3.89
N SER A 53 -12.03 -7.00 -5.20
CA SER A 53 -11.63 -8.17 -6.01
C SER A 53 -10.12 -8.44 -6.07
N ASN A 54 -9.31 -7.41 -5.79
CA ASN A 54 -7.85 -7.51 -5.73
C ASN A 54 -7.29 -7.32 -4.32
N PHE A 55 -8.10 -7.48 -3.28
CA PHE A 55 -7.62 -7.55 -1.90
C PHE A 55 -7.24 -9.00 -1.55
N PRO A 56 -6.14 -9.25 -0.79
CA PRO A 56 -5.11 -8.31 -0.34
C PRO A 56 -4.01 -8.08 -1.39
N CYS A 57 -3.09 -7.15 -1.12
CA CYS A 57 -1.83 -6.99 -1.89
C CYS A 57 -2.01 -6.82 -3.41
N LYS A 58 -3.08 -6.15 -3.86
CA LYS A 58 -3.47 -6.01 -5.28
C LYS A 58 -3.69 -7.37 -6.00
N GLY A 59 -3.91 -8.44 -5.25
CA GLY A 59 -4.13 -9.80 -5.74
C GLY A 59 -2.85 -10.59 -6.01
N TYR A 60 -1.68 -10.07 -5.60
CA TYR A 60 -0.38 -10.64 -5.94
C TYR A 60 0.24 -11.47 -4.81
N GLN A 61 -0.42 -11.59 -3.66
CA GLN A 61 0.10 -12.31 -2.49
C GLN A 61 0.40 -13.78 -2.74
N THR A 62 -0.22 -14.41 -3.74
CA THR A 62 0.02 -15.82 -4.10
C THR A 62 1.01 -16.01 -5.24
N ASP A 63 1.59 -14.94 -5.77
CA ASP A 63 2.62 -15.05 -6.79
C ASP A 63 3.86 -15.77 -6.23
N ALA A 64 4.64 -16.38 -7.12
CA ALA A 64 6.02 -16.69 -6.79
C ALA A 64 6.81 -15.37 -6.70
N PHE A 65 7.31 -15.04 -5.51
CA PHE A 65 8.18 -13.90 -5.26
C PHE A 65 9.37 -14.30 -4.40
N VAL A 66 10.44 -13.51 -4.49
CA VAL A 66 11.61 -13.62 -3.63
C VAL A 66 11.56 -12.54 -2.56
N SER A 67 12.18 -12.80 -1.41
CA SER A 67 12.32 -11.78 -0.37
C SER A 67 13.13 -10.60 -0.91
N VAL A 68 12.61 -9.39 -0.73
CA VAL A 68 13.27 -8.13 -1.13
C VAL A 68 13.96 -7.42 0.03
N ALA A 69 13.72 -7.89 1.26
CA ALA A 69 14.35 -7.40 2.48
C ALA A 69 14.46 -8.53 3.50
N THR A 70 15.41 -8.40 4.43
CA THR A 70 15.56 -9.28 5.58
C THR A 70 15.67 -8.41 6.81
N TYR A 71 14.85 -8.69 7.81
CA TYR A 71 14.78 -7.94 9.05
C TYR A 71 15.02 -8.84 10.26
N THR A 72 15.65 -8.28 11.28
CA THR A 72 15.87 -8.91 12.58
C THR A 72 14.82 -8.39 13.55
N ALA A 73 14.18 -9.30 14.28
CA ALA A 73 13.21 -8.95 15.32
C ALA A 73 13.84 -8.00 16.36
N GLY A 74 13.09 -6.98 16.76
CA GLY A 74 13.52 -5.94 17.71
C GLY A 74 14.30 -4.77 17.10
N ASN A 75 14.70 -4.84 15.82
CA ASN A 75 15.45 -3.77 15.17
C ASN A 75 14.54 -2.78 14.42
N GLU A 76 15.02 -1.55 14.28
CA GLU A 76 14.39 -0.48 13.48
C GLU A 76 14.89 -0.49 12.03
N TYR A 77 13.98 -0.20 11.10
CA TYR A 77 14.21 -0.12 9.67
C TYR A 77 13.44 1.06 9.06
N GLY A 78 13.83 1.47 7.86
CA GLY A 78 13.14 2.50 7.08
C GLY A 78 12.30 1.90 5.96
N MET A 79 11.16 2.54 5.68
CA MET A 79 10.41 2.38 4.43
C MET A 79 10.38 3.70 3.65
N SER A 80 10.26 3.59 2.34
CA SER A 80 10.07 4.73 1.45
C SER A 80 8.85 4.51 0.55
N LEU A 81 8.19 5.62 0.25
CA LEU A 81 7.01 5.71 -0.61
C LEU A 81 7.34 6.58 -1.83
N SER A 82 6.71 6.29 -2.96
CA SER A 82 6.79 7.09 -4.18
C SER A 82 5.41 7.24 -4.81
N GLY A 83 5.23 8.29 -5.60
CA GLY A 83 3.96 8.59 -6.24
C GLY A 83 3.77 10.07 -6.49
N SER A 84 2.58 10.45 -6.92
CA SER A 84 2.29 11.82 -7.39
C SER A 84 1.14 12.50 -6.63
N ALA A 85 0.31 11.75 -5.91
CA ALA A 85 -0.89 12.29 -5.27
C ALA A 85 -1.09 11.73 -3.86
N THR A 86 -0.78 12.54 -2.86
CA THR A 86 -0.87 12.20 -1.43
C THR A 86 -2.24 12.51 -0.82
N HIS A 87 -3.18 13.10 -1.57
CA HIS A 87 -4.56 13.39 -1.13
C HIS A 87 -4.71 14.03 0.25
N GLY A 88 -3.82 14.98 0.56
CA GLY A 88 -3.83 15.67 1.85
C GLY A 88 -3.50 14.75 3.05
N GLY A 89 -2.92 13.58 2.77
CA GLY A 89 -2.56 12.56 3.74
C GLY A 89 -3.72 11.62 4.03
N GLY A 90 -3.94 11.34 5.31
CA GLY A 90 -4.82 10.27 5.78
C GLY A 90 -4.11 9.50 6.88
N SER A 91 -4.51 8.24 7.04
CA SER A 91 -3.90 7.34 8.03
C SER A 91 -3.35 6.10 7.35
N CYS A 92 -2.22 5.62 7.84
CA CYS A 92 -1.60 4.40 7.34
C CYS A 92 -1.37 3.38 8.45
N GLN A 93 -1.24 2.12 8.06
CA GLN A 93 -0.73 1.06 8.93
C GLN A 93 0.35 0.26 8.22
N LEU A 94 1.34 -0.17 9.00
CA LEU A 94 2.26 -1.24 8.61
C LEU A 94 1.86 -2.51 9.35
N SER A 95 1.78 -3.60 8.61
CA SER A 95 1.36 -4.89 9.16
C SER A 95 2.21 -6.04 8.61
N LEU A 96 2.34 -7.09 9.40
CA LEU A 96 2.98 -8.34 9.00
C LEU A 96 1.92 -9.43 8.82
N SER A 97 2.05 -10.21 7.76
CA SER A 97 1.27 -11.43 7.53
C SER A 97 2.19 -12.62 7.31
N TYR A 98 1.94 -13.70 8.05
CA TYR A 98 2.70 -14.95 7.99
C TYR A 98 1.95 -16.07 7.27
N ASP A 99 0.72 -15.80 6.81
CA ASP A 99 -0.20 -16.78 6.22
C ASP A 99 -0.66 -16.37 4.82
N THR A 100 0.22 -15.68 4.09
CA THR A 100 0.01 -15.24 2.70
C THR A 100 -1.19 -14.29 2.57
N GLY A 101 -1.34 -13.38 3.54
CA GLY A 101 -2.33 -12.30 3.50
C GLY A 101 -3.72 -12.69 3.99
N LYS A 102 -3.88 -13.82 4.69
CA LYS A 102 -5.18 -14.18 5.29
C LYS A 102 -5.41 -13.41 6.59
N THR A 103 -4.36 -13.21 7.38
CA THR A 103 -4.37 -12.40 8.59
C THR A 103 -3.21 -11.40 8.58
N PHE A 104 -3.41 -10.27 9.25
CA PHE A 104 -2.41 -9.20 9.37
C PHE A 104 -2.34 -8.73 10.82
N THR A 105 -1.11 -8.66 11.34
CA THR A 105 -0.83 -8.06 12.64
C THR A 105 -0.22 -6.68 12.43
N VAL A 106 -0.88 -5.64 12.93
CA VAL A 106 -0.40 -4.26 12.85
C VAL A 106 0.84 -4.11 13.73
N ILE A 107 1.91 -3.54 13.17
CA ILE A 107 3.16 -3.23 13.88
C ILE A 107 3.40 -1.73 14.04
N GLN A 108 2.74 -0.90 13.22
CA GLN A 108 2.80 0.56 13.31
C GLN A 108 1.49 1.16 12.79
N SER A 109 0.96 2.15 13.50
CA SER A 109 -0.10 3.04 13.02
C SER A 109 0.46 4.45 12.83
N MET A 110 0.08 5.10 11.72
CA MET A 110 0.42 6.48 11.39
C MET A 110 -0.90 7.24 11.25
N GLU A 111 -1.38 7.82 12.34
CA GLU A 111 -2.70 8.43 12.42
C GLU A 111 -2.64 9.91 12.01
N GLY A 112 -3.11 10.21 10.79
CA GLY A 112 -2.98 11.54 10.21
C GLY A 112 -1.62 11.79 9.55
N GLY A 113 -1.64 12.60 8.48
CA GLY A 113 -0.42 13.06 7.80
C GLY A 113 0.33 12.00 6.99
N CYS A 114 -0.13 10.75 6.92
CA CYS A 114 0.44 9.76 6.02
C CYS A 114 -0.29 9.75 4.66
N PRO A 115 0.41 9.75 3.50
CA PRO A 115 1.86 9.81 3.26
C PRO A 115 2.35 11.21 2.83
N LEU A 116 2.23 12.24 3.68
CA LEU A 116 2.72 13.59 3.35
C LEU A 116 4.25 13.69 3.36
N THR A 117 4.93 12.77 4.05
CA THR A 117 6.36 12.52 3.89
C THR A 117 6.54 11.21 3.10
N SER A 118 7.68 11.09 2.42
CA SER A 118 8.01 9.92 1.60
C SER A 118 8.78 8.84 2.35
N SER A 119 9.19 9.07 3.60
CA SER A 119 9.97 8.11 4.38
C SER A 119 9.45 7.99 5.82
N TYR A 120 9.44 6.75 6.32
CA TYR A 120 9.00 6.41 7.67
C TYR A 120 9.88 5.33 8.26
N ASN A 121 10.16 5.41 9.56
CA ASN A 121 10.82 4.32 10.28
C ASN A 121 9.76 3.41 10.92
N PHE A 122 10.12 2.15 11.09
CA PHE A 122 9.31 1.15 11.78
C PHE A 122 10.20 0.10 12.44
N THR A 123 9.70 -0.50 13.52
CA THR A 123 10.40 -1.55 14.26
C THR A 123 9.73 -2.89 13.98
N ILE A 124 10.51 -3.93 13.70
CA ILE A 124 9.97 -5.30 13.71
C ILE A 124 9.78 -5.72 15.17
N PRO A 125 8.59 -6.19 15.59
CA PRO A 125 8.37 -6.65 16.95
C PRO A 125 9.42 -7.68 17.39
N SER A 126 9.85 -7.61 18.65
CA SER A 126 10.89 -8.52 19.19
C SER A 126 10.45 -9.98 19.27
N ASP A 127 9.13 -10.23 19.25
CA ASP A 127 8.49 -11.53 19.24
C ASP A 127 8.09 -12.00 17.82
N ALA A 128 8.46 -11.24 16.77
CA ALA A 128 8.19 -11.64 15.40
C ALA A 128 8.93 -12.95 15.05
N PRO A 129 8.25 -13.97 14.50
CA PRO A 129 8.88 -15.23 14.14
C PRO A 129 9.91 -15.06 13.00
N SER A 130 10.97 -15.85 13.04
CA SER A 130 12.01 -15.88 12.01
C SER A 130 11.59 -16.70 10.78
N VAL A 131 10.58 -16.21 10.05
CA VAL A 131 10.01 -16.85 8.85
C VAL A 131 9.75 -15.80 7.76
N HIS A 132 9.41 -16.24 6.56
CA HIS A 132 8.95 -15.33 5.51
C HIS A 132 7.60 -14.70 5.88
N ALA A 133 7.46 -13.42 5.57
CA ALA A 133 6.26 -12.64 5.85
C ALA A 133 6.00 -11.64 4.72
N LEU A 134 4.73 -11.26 4.57
CA LEU A 134 4.35 -10.08 3.82
C LEU A 134 4.42 -8.86 4.74
N LEU A 135 5.16 -7.83 4.33
CA LEU A 135 5.05 -6.49 4.91
C LEU A 135 4.03 -5.69 4.09
N ALA A 136 2.93 -5.30 4.72
CA ALA A 136 1.88 -4.53 4.09
C ALA A 136 1.88 -3.09 4.59
N TRP A 137 2.05 -2.15 3.68
CA TRP A 137 1.67 -0.76 3.89
C TRP A 137 0.25 -0.56 3.36
N THR A 138 -0.65 -0.12 4.24
CA THR A 138 -2.02 0.23 3.90
C THR A 138 -2.24 1.70 4.19
N TRP A 139 -3.00 2.36 3.34
CA TRP A 139 -3.29 3.79 3.45
C TRP A 139 -4.75 4.04 3.13
N PHE A 140 -5.40 4.76 4.03
CA PHE A 140 -6.72 5.33 3.82
C PHE A 140 -6.53 6.83 3.60
N ASN A 141 -6.64 7.25 2.34
CA ASN A 141 -6.54 8.65 1.92
C ASN A 141 -7.60 9.51 2.61
N LYS A 142 -7.23 10.76 2.93
CA LYS A 142 -8.12 11.73 3.58
C LYS A 142 -9.22 12.23 2.65
N ILE A 143 -8.92 12.32 1.35
CA ILE A 143 -9.79 12.86 0.29
C ILE A 143 -9.98 11.78 -0.76
#